data_AF-W2HBL4-F1
#
_entry.id   AF-W2HBL4-F1
#
_cell.length_a   1.000
_cell.length_b   1.000
_cell.length_c   1.000
_cell.angle_alpha   90.00
_cell.angle_beta   90.00
_cell.angle_gamma   90.00
#
_symmetry.space_group_name_H-M   'P 1'
#
loop_
_entity.id
_entity.type
_entity.pdbx_description
1 polymer ?
#
loop_
_entity_poly.entity_id
_entity_poly.type
_entity_poly.pdbx_seq_one_letter_code
_entity_poly.pdbx_strand_id
1 'polypeptide(L)'
;MTLQEKLIKTSNEKLAQRRTSWTFMRALLWKNWLIKKRQPMATLCEILVPTFFILLLGVLKLLTETVEVPAGWSDDADNTAGTRYNLFQPTGLDIEWVDADLPKFALHESTMTGLMLKLARQSIDDGLRLEELSASDLTACRTGVLAGGLVDTNTSSPFSVPTECS
;
A
#
# COMPACT_ATOMS: atom_id res chain seq x y z
N MET A 1 -6.54 47.58 58.03
CA MET A 1 -6.27 47.61 56.58
C MET A 1 -7.31 46.75 55.88
N THR A 2 -8.15 47.36 55.05
CA THR A 2 -9.28 46.66 54.42
C THR A 2 -8.79 45.76 53.27
N LEU A 3 -9.51 44.68 52.97
CA LEU A 3 -9.13 43.74 51.88
C LEU A 3 -8.97 44.46 50.53
N GLN A 4 -9.76 45.51 50.31
CA GLN A 4 -9.70 46.37 49.14
C GLN A 4 -8.33 47.07 49.00
N GLU A 5 -7.77 47.59 50.09
CA GLU A 5 -6.43 48.22 50.07
C GLU A 5 -5.33 47.22 49.74
N LYS A 6 -5.41 45.98 50.24
CA LYS A 6 -4.44 44.92 49.93
C LYS A 6 -4.49 44.53 48.45
N LEU A 7 -5.68 44.42 47.86
CA LEU A 7 -5.86 44.12 46.43
C LEU A 7 -5.34 45.25 45.53
N ILE A 8 -5.61 46.51 45.89
CA ILE A 8 -5.12 47.67 45.13
C ILE A 8 -3.59 47.75 45.21
N LYS A 9 -3.00 47.53 46.39
CA LYS A 9 -1.55 47.56 46.57
C LYS A 9 -0.84 46.46 45.75
N THR A 10 -1.33 45.23 45.81
CA THR A 10 -0.77 44.10 45.05
C THR A 10 -0.93 44.24 43.54
N SER A 11 -2.04 44.83 43.07
CA SER A 11 -2.24 45.16 41.65
C SER A 11 -1.20 46.19 41.18
N ASN A 12 -1.01 47.27 41.94
CA ASN A 12 -0.06 48.33 41.61
C ASN A 12 1.39 47.83 41.59
N GLU A 13 1.78 46.95 42.53
CA GLU A 13 3.10 46.30 42.55
C GLU A 13 3.33 45.42 41.31
N LYS A 14 2.32 44.63 40.90
CA LYS A 14 2.39 43.83 39.65
C LYS A 14 2.48 44.70 38.40
N LEU A 15 1.75 45.82 38.35
CA LEU A 15 1.81 46.77 37.22
C LEU A 15 3.16 47.48 37.15
N ALA A 16 3.74 47.86 38.30
CA ALA A 16 5.08 48.43 38.38
C ALA A 16 6.15 47.41 37.94
N GLN A 17 6.05 46.15 38.39
CA GLN A 17 6.93 45.05 37.97
C GLN A 17 6.83 44.75 36.47
N ARG A 18 5.63 44.83 35.87
CA ARG A 18 5.46 44.70 34.41
C ARG A 18 6.05 45.89 33.64
N ARG A 19 5.92 47.11 34.18
CA ARG A 19 6.51 48.31 33.56
C ARG A 19 8.03 48.22 33.53
N THR A 20 8.65 47.73 34.61
CA THR A 20 10.10 47.52 34.68
C THR A 20 10.57 46.34 33.83
N SER A 21 9.79 45.27 33.72
CA SER A 21 10.14 44.16 32.81
C SER A 21 10.04 44.56 31.34
N TRP A 22 9.08 45.42 30.98
CA TRP A 22 8.94 45.92 29.61
C TRP A 22 10.08 46.87 29.21
N THR A 23 10.49 47.78 30.10
CA THR A 23 11.64 48.67 29.84
C THR A 23 12.93 47.86 29.73
N PHE A 24 13.10 46.83 30.58
CA PHE A 24 14.23 45.90 30.49
C PHE A 24 14.22 45.09 29.17
N MET A 25 13.07 44.51 28.80
CA MET A 25 12.92 43.76 27.54
C MET A 25 13.20 44.64 26.31
N ARG A 26 12.71 45.89 26.32
CA ARG A 26 13.01 46.86 25.26
C ARG A 26 14.50 47.16 25.17
N ALA A 27 15.18 47.36 26.30
CA ALA A 27 16.62 47.59 26.33
C ALA A 27 17.40 46.36 25.80
N LEU A 28 16.95 45.15 26.13
CA LEU A 28 17.56 43.90 25.71
C LEU A 28 17.38 43.66 24.20
N LEU A 29 16.19 43.92 23.67
CA LEU A 29 15.91 43.88 22.23
C LEU A 29 16.70 44.95 21.47
N TRP A 30 16.79 46.17 22.01
CA TRP A 30 17.59 47.23 21.39
C TRP A 30 19.07 46.89 21.35
N LYS A 31 19.61 46.32 22.45
CA LYS A 31 20.98 45.80 22.51
C LYS A 31 21.20 44.70 21.47
N ASN A 32 20.32 43.69 21.42
CA ASN A 32 20.41 42.59 20.45
C ASN A 32 20.29 43.09 19.01
N TRP A 33 19.42 44.06 18.75
CA TRP A 33 19.28 44.70 17.45
C TRP A 33 20.56 45.44 17.03
N LEU A 34 21.17 46.19 17.95
CA LEU A 34 22.39 46.94 17.67
C LEU A 34 23.61 46.01 17.44
N ILE A 35 23.67 44.88 18.16
CA ILE A 35 24.64 43.80 17.91
C ILE A 35 24.44 43.22 16.51
N LYS A 36 23.19 42.89 16.15
CA LYS A 36 22.84 42.30 14.85
C LYS A 36 23.15 43.25 13.70
N LYS A 37 22.92 44.57 13.85
CA LYS A 37 23.29 45.61 12.86
C LYS A 37 24.80 45.75 12.65
N ARG A 38 25.62 45.51 13.67
CA ARG A 38 27.09 45.62 13.58
C ARG A 38 27.75 44.42 12.90
N GLN A 39 27.05 43.31 12.76
CA GLN A 39 27.56 42.10 12.10
C GLN A 39 26.72 41.76 10.86
N PRO A 40 26.74 42.61 9.81
CA PRO A 40 25.91 42.42 8.63
C PRO A 40 26.22 41.11 7.90
N MET A 41 27.48 40.66 7.91
CA MET A 41 27.87 39.37 7.32
C MET A 41 27.19 38.18 8.01
N ALA A 42 27.13 38.17 9.35
CA ALA A 42 26.48 37.08 10.09
C ALA A 42 24.97 37.04 9.81
N THR A 43 24.33 38.21 9.76
CA THR A 43 22.90 38.30 9.42
C THR A 43 22.60 37.87 7.99
N LEU A 44 23.51 38.17 7.06
CA LEU A 44 23.36 37.81 5.67
C LEU A 44 23.49 36.30 5.47
N CYS A 45 24.43 35.65 6.17
CA CYS A 45 24.53 34.19 6.19
C CYS A 45 23.30 33.52 6.83
N GLU A 46 22.77 34.07 7.92
CA GLU A 46 21.56 33.57 8.60
C GLU A 46 20.32 33.55 7.66
N ILE A 47 20.24 34.49 6.71
CA ILE A 47 19.17 34.56 5.71
C ILE A 47 19.52 33.76 4.45
N LEU A 48 20.77 33.80 3.99
CA LEU A 48 21.21 33.11 2.78
C LEU A 48 21.14 31.59 2.92
N VAL A 49 21.48 31.03 4.09
CA VAL A 49 21.44 29.58 4.30
C VAL A 49 20.03 29.00 4.09
N PRO A 50 18.97 29.44 4.79
CA PRO A 50 17.64 28.89 4.59
C PRO A 50 17.10 29.18 3.18
N THR A 51 17.37 30.36 2.61
CA THR A 51 16.92 30.69 1.25
C THR A 51 17.61 29.84 0.19
N PHE A 52 18.92 29.56 0.35
CA PHE A 52 19.66 28.64 -0.51
C PHE A 52 19.06 27.24 -0.49
N PHE A 53 18.76 26.68 0.70
CA PHE A 53 18.15 25.37 0.80
C PHE A 53 16.74 25.32 0.19
N ILE A 54 15.93 26.37 0.38
CA ILE A 54 14.59 26.46 -0.24
C ILE A 54 14.71 26.48 -1.77
N LEU A 55 15.64 27.27 -2.32
CA LEU A 55 15.87 27.31 -3.77
C LEU A 55 16.41 25.98 -4.30
N LEU A 56 17.37 25.37 -3.61
CA LEU A 56 17.95 24.09 -3.99
C LEU A 56 16.89 22.97 -4.01
N LEU A 57 16.06 22.88 -2.98
CA LEU A 57 14.93 21.95 -2.94
C LEU A 57 13.88 22.27 -4.00
N GLY A 58 13.65 23.55 -4.28
CA GLY A 58 12.78 23.99 -5.38
C GLY A 58 13.27 23.54 -6.74
N VAL A 59 14.59 23.65 -7.01
CA VAL A 59 15.20 23.17 -8.25
C VAL A 59 15.16 21.64 -8.33
N LEU A 60 15.47 20.93 -7.24
CA LEU A 60 15.35 19.48 -7.19
C LEU A 60 13.92 19.02 -7.50
N LYS A 61 12.91 19.75 -7.01
CA LYS A 61 11.51 19.47 -7.31
C LYS A 61 11.15 19.64 -8.78
N LEU A 62 11.85 20.50 -9.54
CA LEU A 62 11.66 20.62 -10.99
C LEU A 62 12.23 19.43 -11.77
N LEU A 63 13.18 18.69 -11.17
CA LEU A 63 13.77 17.50 -11.77
C LEU A 63 12.96 16.23 -11.46
N THR A 64 12.07 16.28 -10.47
CA THR A 64 11.18 15.16 -10.14
C THR A 64 9.87 15.29 -10.90
N GLU A 65 9.53 14.28 -11.69
CA GLU A 65 8.22 14.20 -12.34
C GLU A 65 7.14 13.85 -11.30
N THR A 66 6.09 14.66 -11.22
CA THR A 66 4.90 14.34 -10.42
C THR A 66 3.93 13.56 -11.28
N VAL A 67 3.72 12.29 -10.95
CA VAL A 67 2.72 11.47 -11.61
C VAL A 67 1.36 11.72 -10.95
N GLU A 68 0.40 12.24 -11.70
CA GLU A 68 -0.97 12.41 -11.21
C GLU A 68 -1.68 11.05 -11.18
N VAL A 69 -1.94 10.52 -9.98
CA VAL A 69 -2.68 9.27 -9.79
C VAL A 69 -4.17 9.59 -9.56
N PRO A 70 -5.07 9.23 -10.47
CA PRO A 70 -6.50 9.43 -10.29
C PRO A 70 -7.08 8.46 -9.25
N ALA A 71 -8.26 8.80 -8.70
CA ALA A 71 -8.91 7.99 -7.67
C ALA A 71 -9.16 6.54 -8.14
N GLY A 72 -8.67 5.57 -7.38
CA GLY A 72 -8.75 4.14 -7.69
C GLY A 72 -7.65 3.35 -6.99
N TRP A 73 -7.49 2.09 -7.37
CA TRP A 73 -6.32 1.29 -7.00
C TRP A 73 -5.23 1.51 -8.05
N SER A 74 -4.05 1.94 -7.62
CA SER A 74 -2.89 2.16 -8.48
C SER A 74 -1.81 1.13 -8.19
N ASP A 75 -0.93 0.92 -9.17
CA ASP A 75 0.24 0.05 -9.06
C ASP A 75 1.46 0.77 -9.63
N ASP A 76 2.66 0.35 -9.22
CA ASP A 76 3.96 0.94 -9.56
C ASP A 76 4.48 0.47 -10.94
N ALA A 77 3.60 -0.13 -11.76
CA ALA A 77 3.95 -0.73 -13.05
C ALA A 77 4.54 0.28 -14.05
N ASP A 78 4.07 1.54 -14.02
CA ASP A 78 4.61 2.64 -14.83
C ASP A 78 4.91 3.86 -13.95
N ASN A 79 6.21 4.14 -13.75
CA ASN A 79 6.69 5.29 -12.97
C ASN A 79 6.47 6.64 -13.67
N THR A 80 5.93 6.63 -14.90
CA THR A 80 5.73 7.81 -15.75
C THR A 80 4.26 8.14 -16.00
N ALA A 81 3.33 7.23 -15.70
CA ALA A 81 1.90 7.41 -15.92
C ALA A 81 1.09 6.91 -14.72
N GLY A 82 0.18 7.73 -14.21
CA GLY A 82 -0.65 7.36 -13.06
C GLY A 82 -1.63 6.27 -13.45
N THR A 83 -1.39 5.05 -12.98
CA THR A 83 -2.27 3.92 -13.28
C THR A 83 -3.51 3.97 -12.39
N ARG A 84 -4.67 3.60 -12.95
CA ARG A 84 -5.91 3.40 -12.19
C ARG A 84 -6.60 2.13 -12.63
N TYR A 85 -6.95 1.32 -11.65
CA TYR A 85 -7.60 0.04 -11.84
C TYR A 85 -8.85 -0.06 -10.95
N ASN A 86 -9.84 -0.81 -11.41
CA ASN A 86 -10.96 -1.22 -10.56
C ASN A 86 -10.52 -2.41 -9.68
N LEU A 87 -11.23 -2.62 -8.56
CA LEU A 87 -10.94 -3.72 -7.62
C LEU A 87 -11.00 -5.10 -8.32
N PHE A 88 -11.83 -5.23 -9.36
CA PHE A 88 -12.06 -6.45 -10.13
C PHE A 88 -11.38 -6.43 -11.51
N GLN A 89 -10.28 -5.70 -11.66
CA GLN A 89 -9.53 -5.66 -12.92
C GLN A 89 -9.04 -7.07 -13.26
N PRO A 90 -9.47 -7.69 -14.38
CA PRO A 90 -9.18 -9.10 -14.68
C PRO A 90 -7.74 -9.35 -15.15
N THR A 91 -6.98 -8.31 -15.47
CA THR A 91 -5.61 -8.39 -16.01
C THR A 91 -4.58 -8.16 -14.91
N GLY A 92 -4.46 -9.11 -13.98
CA GLY A 92 -3.75 -8.89 -12.73
C GLY A 92 -2.62 -9.85 -12.40
N LEU A 93 -2.95 -11.13 -12.42
CA LEU A 93 -2.06 -12.20 -11.99
C LEU A 93 -2.16 -13.33 -13.00
N ASP A 94 -1.03 -13.70 -13.58
CA ASP A 94 -0.95 -14.90 -14.41
C ASP A 94 -0.35 -16.01 -13.57
N ILE A 95 -1.09 -17.10 -13.41
CA ILE A 95 -0.64 -18.29 -12.69
C ILE A 95 -0.58 -19.40 -13.73
N GLU A 96 0.62 -19.94 -13.98
CA GLU A 96 0.91 -20.93 -15.03
C GLU A 96 -0.07 -22.12 -15.06
N TRP A 97 -0.64 -22.46 -13.91
CA TRP A 97 -1.56 -23.58 -13.76
C TRP A 97 -3.04 -23.17 -13.68
N VAL A 98 -3.41 -21.93 -13.97
CA VAL A 98 -4.80 -21.47 -13.98
C VAL A 98 -5.11 -20.84 -15.34
N ASP A 99 -5.84 -21.56 -16.19
CA ASP A 99 -6.30 -21.09 -17.50
C ASP A 99 -7.47 -20.09 -17.40
N ALA A 100 -7.33 -19.05 -16.58
CA ALA A 100 -8.33 -17.99 -16.43
C ALA A 100 -7.69 -16.65 -16.08
N ASP A 101 -8.24 -15.56 -16.63
CA ASP A 101 -7.84 -14.19 -16.30
C ASP A 101 -8.17 -13.88 -14.82
N LEU A 102 -7.14 -13.84 -13.97
CA LEU A 102 -7.32 -13.62 -12.54
C LEU A 102 -7.32 -12.13 -12.17
N PRO A 103 -8.22 -11.72 -11.28
CA PRO A 103 -8.32 -10.33 -10.84
C PRO A 103 -7.05 -9.88 -10.10
N LYS A 104 -6.62 -8.63 -10.37
CA LYS A 104 -5.37 -8.04 -9.85
C LYS A 104 -5.35 -7.83 -8.34
N PHE A 105 -6.49 -7.43 -7.76
CA PHE A 105 -6.56 -6.99 -6.35
C PHE A 105 -7.53 -7.82 -5.51
N ALA A 106 -8.61 -8.32 -6.12
CA ALA A 106 -9.60 -9.15 -5.44
C ALA A 106 -9.41 -10.63 -5.79
N LEU A 107 -8.34 -11.25 -5.29
CA LEU A 107 -8.19 -12.69 -5.33
C LEU A 107 -9.27 -13.31 -4.46
N HIS A 108 -10.17 -14.09 -5.06
CA HIS A 108 -10.98 -15.04 -4.31
C HIS A 108 -10.14 -16.27 -4.07
N GLU A 109 -10.00 -16.70 -2.82
CA GLU A 109 -9.38 -17.98 -2.51
C GLU A 109 -10.05 -19.05 -3.38
N SER A 110 -9.25 -19.80 -4.15
CA SER A 110 -9.78 -20.95 -4.89
C SER A 110 -10.45 -21.83 -3.86
N THR A 111 -11.77 -21.97 -3.93
CA THR A 111 -12.48 -22.83 -2.98
C THR A 111 -11.81 -24.20 -3.02
N MET A 112 -11.63 -24.84 -1.87
CA MET A 112 -11.01 -26.18 -1.78
C MET A 112 -11.64 -27.15 -2.80
N THR A 113 -12.94 -27.01 -3.06
CA THR A 113 -13.67 -27.73 -4.10
C THR A 113 -13.15 -27.48 -5.52
N GLY A 114 -12.84 -26.23 -5.88
CA GLY A 114 -12.26 -25.88 -7.18
C GLY A 114 -10.84 -26.44 -7.36
N LEU A 115 -10.02 -26.43 -6.31
CA LEU A 115 -8.70 -27.07 -6.33
C LEU A 115 -8.84 -28.58 -6.54
N MET A 116 -9.72 -29.25 -5.80
CA MET A 116 -9.94 -30.69 -5.93
C MET A 116 -10.48 -31.07 -7.33
N LEU A 117 -11.40 -30.28 -7.89
CA LEU A 117 -11.92 -30.51 -9.24
C LEU A 117 -10.83 -30.34 -10.30
N LYS A 118 -9.95 -29.34 -10.13
CA LYS A 118 -8.81 -29.13 -11.03
C LYS A 118 -7.82 -30.29 -10.94
N LEU A 119 -7.45 -30.73 -9.73
CA LEU A 119 -6.56 -31.87 -9.53
C LEU A 119 -7.14 -33.16 -10.12
N ALA A 120 -8.45 -33.38 -10.01
CA ALA A 120 -9.14 -34.52 -10.63
C ALA A 120 -9.14 -34.45 -12.17
N ARG A 121 -9.22 -33.24 -12.74
CA ARG A 121 -9.09 -33.06 -14.19
C ARG A 121 -7.65 -33.31 -14.65
N GLN A 122 -6.68 -32.77 -13.93
CA GLN A 122 -5.28 -32.95 -14.23
C GLN A 122 -4.86 -34.42 -14.13
N SER A 123 -5.38 -35.20 -13.16
CA SER A 123 -5.11 -36.64 -13.10
C SER A 123 -5.60 -37.43 -14.33
N ILE A 124 -6.59 -36.91 -15.05
CA ILE A 124 -7.03 -37.50 -16.31
C ILE A 124 -6.14 -37.02 -17.45
N ASP A 125 -5.85 -35.73 -17.55
CA ASP A 125 -4.99 -35.22 -18.63
C ASP A 125 -3.56 -35.83 -18.55
N ASP A 126 -3.06 -36.12 -17.35
CA ASP A 126 -1.77 -36.80 -17.10
C ASP A 126 -1.86 -38.35 -17.17
N GLY A 127 -3.04 -38.91 -17.48
CA GLY A 127 -3.27 -40.36 -17.52
C GLY A 127 -2.56 -41.05 -18.68
N LEU A 128 -1.98 -42.22 -18.42
CA LEU A 128 -1.25 -43.00 -19.43
C LEU A 128 -2.22 -43.62 -20.45
N ARG A 129 -1.90 -43.50 -21.75
CA ARG A 129 -2.56 -44.19 -22.88
C ARG A 129 -4.05 -43.88 -23.09
N LEU A 130 -4.55 -42.76 -22.56
CA LEU A 130 -5.94 -42.31 -22.78
C LEU A 130 -6.26 -41.98 -24.24
N GLU A 131 -5.25 -41.67 -25.04
CA GLU A 131 -5.39 -41.42 -26.49
C GLU A 131 -5.61 -42.70 -27.30
N GLU A 132 -5.32 -43.88 -26.73
CA GLU A 132 -5.52 -45.18 -27.38
C GLU A 132 -6.94 -45.73 -27.16
N LEU A 133 -7.72 -45.08 -26.28
CA LEU A 133 -9.10 -45.45 -25.99
C LEU A 133 -10.07 -45.02 -27.08
N SER A 134 -11.11 -45.81 -27.28
CA SER A 134 -12.22 -45.42 -28.15
C SER A 134 -12.96 -44.21 -27.54
N ALA A 135 -13.63 -43.41 -28.38
CA ALA A 135 -14.32 -42.21 -27.91
C ALA A 135 -15.40 -42.49 -26.84
N SER A 136 -16.04 -43.67 -26.87
CA SER A 136 -16.99 -44.08 -25.84
C SER A 136 -16.30 -44.39 -24.52
N ASP A 137 -15.18 -45.12 -24.57
CA ASP A 137 -14.48 -45.61 -23.39
C ASP A 137 -13.78 -44.45 -22.66
N LEU A 138 -13.28 -43.48 -23.43
CA LEU A 138 -12.71 -42.23 -22.90
C LEU A 138 -13.77 -41.42 -22.14
N THR A 139 -14.99 -41.31 -22.69
CA THR A 139 -16.08 -40.61 -21.99
C THR A 139 -16.56 -41.33 -20.74
N ALA A 140 -16.63 -42.67 -20.76
CA ALA A 140 -16.97 -43.48 -19.59
C ALA A 140 -15.89 -43.35 -18.50
N CYS A 141 -14.62 -43.39 -18.90
CA CYS A 141 -13.49 -43.19 -18.02
C CYS A 141 -13.52 -41.79 -17.36
N ARG A 142 -13.65 -40.75 -18.19
CA ARG A 142 -13.66 -39.36 -17.74
C ARG A 142 -14.82 -39.05 -16.80
N THR A 143 -16.00 -39.56 -17.08
CA THR A 143 -17.18 -39.37 -16.23
C THR A 143 -17.07 -40.15 -14.93
N GLY A 144 -16.53 -41.37 -14.95
CA GLY A 144 -16.27 -42.17 -13.74
C GLY A 144 -15.31 -41.49 -12.78
N VAL A 145 -14.21 -40.92 -13.28
CA VAL A 145 -13.21 -40.23 -12.44
C VAL A 145 -13.68 -38.83 -12.02
N LEU A 146 -14.19 -37.99 -12.94
CA LEU A 146 -14.59 -36.61 -12.63
C LEU A 146 -15.89 -36.51 -11.81
N ALA A 147 -16.91 -37.30 -12.16
CA ALA A 147 -18.22 -37.22 -11.52
C ALA A 147 -18.42 -38.31 -10.46
N GLY A 148 -17.80 -39.48 -10.65
CA GLY A 148 -17.91 -40.62 -9.73
C GLY A 148 -16.80 -40.72 -8.67
N GLY A 149 -15.67 -40.01 -8.85
CA GLY A 149 -14.55 -40.06 -7.91
C GLY A 149 -13.89 -41.45 -7.80
N LEU A 150 -13.97 -42.26 -8.86
CA LEU A 150 -13.45 -43.63 -8.89
C LEU A 150 -11.92 -43.60 -9.05
N VAL A 151 -11.17 -43.94 -7.98
CA VAL A 151 -9.69 -43.86 -7.94
C VAL A 151 -9.03 -45.07 -7.27
N ASP A 152 -9.82 -46.06 -6.84
CA ASP A 152 -9.30 -47.20 -6.11
C ASP A 152 -8.74 -48.27 -7.05
N THR A 153 -7.56 -48.78 -6.73
CA THR A 153 -6.91 -49.88 -7.46
C THR A 153 -7.51 -51.25 -7.16
N ASN A 154 -8.30 -51.37 -6.09
CA ASN A 154 -8.94 -52.62 -5.74
C ASN A 154 -10.23 -52.82 -6.56
N THR A 155 -10.23 -53.79 -7.47
CA THR A 155 -11.37 -54.11 -8.35
C THR A 155 -12.63 -54.53 -7.61
N SER A 156 -12.53 -54.90 -6.32
CA SER A 156 -13.67 -55.28 -5.49
C SER A 156 -14.34 -54.10 -4.78
N SER A 157 -13.74 -52.91 -4.85
CA SER A 157 -14.28 -51.74 -4.15
C SER A 157 -15.32 -51.01 -5.01
N PRO A 158 -16.32 -50.36 -4.38
CA PRO A 158 -17.33 -49.57 -5.11
C PRO A 158 -16.75 -48.30 -5.73
N PHE A 159 -15.48 -47.96 -5.44
CA PHE A 159 -14.76 -46.81 -5.99
C PHE A 159 -13.64 -47.22 -6.94
N SER A 160 -13.69 -48.46 -7.46
CA SER A 160 -12.64 -48.97 -8.33
C SER A 160 -12.59 -48.20 -9.65
N VAL A 161 -11.37 -47.96 -10.11
CA VAL A 161 -11.13 -47.34 -11.41
C VAL A 161 -11.83 -48.17 -12.49
N PRO A 162 -12.62 -47.55 -13.39
CA PRO A 162 -13.24 -48.27 -14.50
C PRO A 162 -12.19 -49.05 -15.30
N THR A 163 -12.53 -50.26 -15.75
CA THR A 163 -11.64 -51.11 -16.56
C THR A 163 -11.12 -50.43 -17.82
N GLU A 164 -11.89 -49.47 -18.33
CA GLU A 164 -11.52 -48.65 -19.48
C GLU A 164 -10.37 -47.67 -19.17
N CYS A 165 -10.22 -47.25 -17.91
CA CYS A 165 -9.17 -46.32 -17.47
C CYS A 165 -7.89 -47.01 -16.96
N SER A 166 -7.89 -48.35 -16.80
CA SER A 166 -6.85 -49.12 -16.11
C SER A 166 -5.82 -49.75 -17.05
#